data_AF-A0A1C5IGI6-F1
#
_entry.id   AF-A0A1C5IGI6-F1
#
_cell.length_a   1.000
_cell.length_b   1.000
_cell.length_c   1.000
_cell.angle_alpha   90.00
_cell.angle_beta   90.00
_cell.angle_gamma   90.00
#
_symmetry.space_group_name_H-M   'P 1'
#
loop_
_entity.id
_entity.type
_entity.pdbx_description
1 polymer ?
#
loop_
_entity_poly.entity_id
_entity_poly.type
_entity_poly.pdbx_seq_one_letter_code
_entity_poly.pdbx_strand_id
1 'polypeptide(L)'
;MRPRTVVVFALGLVLLVTGCGGPGKTPQKVAAPPSASAVPKPTPSPKPKPTRTTPPAKPKLRPLPKKLPAGLHRRSGSPGVALTFDDGPDPRYTPQILAQLRAAHVTATFCVVGRQAKRHPELVAQIVREGHQLCNHSWRHDVDLGRRPLAEIRADLERTNRAIHAAAPNAPITWFRQPGGRWTAEELTVARQLGLRPLHWSVDPQDWDHPPAKKIIKRVESASHHGSVVLMHDAGGDRTQTMAACRHLIPDLKRRYGIVRLR
;
A
#
# COMPACT_ATOMS: atom_id res chain seq x y z
N MET A 1 -8.71 -47.94 -17.39
CA MET A 1 -9.27 -48.72 -16.25
C MET A 1 -8.99 -47.93 -14.98
N ARG A 2 -9.89 -47.49 -14.09
CA ARG A 2 -11.35 -47.44 -13.92
C ARG A 2 -11.60 -46.13 -13.11
N PRO A 3 -12.71 -45.40 -13.31
CA PRO A 3 -13.06 -44.23 -12.49
C PRO A 3 -13.69 -44.66 -11.15
N ARG A 4 -13.52 -43.86 -10.09
CA ARG A 4 -14.25 -44.04 -8.82
C ARG A 4 -15.25 -42.90 -8.63
N THR A 5 -16.51 -43.26 -8.84
CA THR A 5 -17.73 -42.53 -8.50
C THR A 5 -18.01 -42.62 -7.01
N VAL A 6 -18.38 -41.52 -6.35
CA VAL A 6 -19.10 -41.48 -5.05
C VAL A 6 -20.01 -40.24 -5.11
N VAL A 7 -21.25 -40.35 -5.58
CA VAL A 7 -22.50 -40.60 -4.82
C VAL A 7 -22.76 -39.58 -3.71
N VAL A 8 -23.73 -38.70 -4.02
CA VAL A 8 -24.39 -37.73 -3.14
C VAL A 8 -25.42 -38.47 -2.28
N PHE A 9 -25.43 -38.22 -0.97
CA PHE A 9 -26.55 -38.55 -0.09
C PHE A 9 -27.17 -37.28 0.47
N ALA A 10 -28.39 -36.99 0.03
CA ALA A 10 -29.32 -36.10 0.71
C ALA A 10 -30.16 -36.94 1.67
N LEU A 11 -30.32 -36.50 2.91
CA LEU A 11 -31.39 -36.97 3.78
C LEU A 11 -31.89 -35.78 4.61
N GLY A 12 -33.14 -35.39 4.35
CA GLY A 12 -33.88 -34.44 5.15
C GLY A 12 -34.46 -35.12 6.40
N LEU A 13 -34.69 -34.33 7.45
CA LEU A 13 -35.55 -34.72 8.55
C LEU A 13 -36.47 -33.55 8.91
N VAL A 14 -37.76 -33.77 8.69
CA VAL A 14 -38.90 -32.96 9.15
C VAL A 14 -39.39 -33.56 10.46
N LEU A 15 -39.70 -32.72 11.46
CA LEU A 15 -40.44 -33.12 12.65
C LEU A 15 -41.47 -32.04 12.99
N LEU A 16 -42.73 -32.46 13.02
CA LEU A 16 -43.95 -31.68 13.23
C LEU A 16 -44.64 -32.18 14.52
N VAL A 17 -44.90 -31.22 15.42
CA VAL A 17 -46.09 -30.96 16.28
C VAL A 17 -46.56 -32.03 17.29
N THR A 18 -46.80 -31.64 18.56
CA THR A 18 -48.16 -31.43 19.16
C THR A 18 -48.20 -31.33 20.69
N GLY A 19 -49.09 -30.44 21.16
CA GLY A 19 -49.88 -30.57 22.40
C GLY A 19 -49.58 -29.53 23.49
N CYS A 20 -50.52 -28.93 24.23
CA CYS A 20 -52.00 -28.94 24.27
C CYS A 20 -52.44 -27.71 25.08
N GLY A 21 -53.64 -27.17 24.80
CA GLY A 21 -54.29 -26.11 25.58
C GLY A 21 -55.50 -26.61 26.38
N GLY A 22 -55.98 -25.80 27.34
CA GLY A 22 -57.24 -25.96 28.07
C GLY A 22 -57.37 -24.97 29.25
N PRO A 23 -58.59 -24.69 29.79
CA PRO A 23 -59.36 -23.50 29.37
C PRO A 23 -59.88 -22.58 30.50
N GLY A 24 -60.24 -21.35 30.12
CA GLY A 24 -61.49 -20.66 30.50
C GLY A 24 -61.59 -19.91 31.84
N LYS A 25 -61.84 -18.58 31.76
CA LYS A 25 -62.95 -17.86 32.43
C LYS A 25 -62.95 -16.36 32.07
N THR A 26 -64.14 -15.83 31.78
CA THR A 26 -64.46 -14.42 31.46
C THR A 26 -65.48 -13.91 32.50
N PRO A 27 -65.87 -12.62 32.50
CA PRO A 27 -65.25 -11.49 33.20
C PRO A 27 -66.09 -10.96 34.37
N GLN A 28 -65.49 -10.24 35.32
CA GLN A 28 -66.23 -9.46 36.32
C GLN A 28 -65.77 -7.99 36.32
N LYS A 29 -66.73 -7.11 36.05
CA LYS A 29 -66.66 -5.65 36.22
C LYS A 29 -67.14 -5.33 37.63
N VAL A 30 -66.44 -4.42 38.32
CA VAL A 30 -66.94 -3.37 39.24
C VAL A 30 -65.85 -3.03 40.27
N ALA A 31 -65.35 -1.79 40.18
CA ALA A 31 -65.22 -0.80 41.25
C ALA A 31 -64.04 0.13 40.96
N ALA A 32 -64.30 1.44 40.87
CA ALA A 32 -63.28 2.47 40.72
C ALA A 32 -62.60 2.74 42.08
N PRO A 33 -61.25 2.86 42.12
CA PRO A 33 -60.55 3.41 43.27
C PRO A 33 -60.30 4.94 43.13
N PRO A 34 -59.99 5.63 44.24
CA PRO A 34 -60.22 7.07 44.41
C PRO A 34 -59.13 7.97 43.82
N SER A 35 -59.50 9.25 43.76
CA SER A 35 -58.72 10.40 43.28
C SER A 35 -57.40 10.63 44.01
N ALA A 36 -56.37 10.86 43.19
CA ALA A 36 -55.24 11.78 43.32
C ALA A 36 -54.54 11.96 44.68
N SER A 37 -53.31 11.43 44.77
CA SER A 37 -52.19 12.13 45.43
C SER A 37 -51.15 12.49 44.37
N ALA A 38 -50.89 13.79 44.24
CA ALA A 38 -49.96 14.34 43.25
C ALA A 38 -48.52 13.98 43.63
N VAL A 39 -47.83 13.25 42.75
CA VAL A 39 -46.37 13.08 42.80
C VAL A 39 -45.72 14.37 42.27
N PRO A 40 -44.74 14.98 42.97
CA PRO A 40 -44.03 16.13 42.43
C PRO A 40 -43.26 15.74 41.16
N LYS A 41 -43.47 16.49 40.07
CA LYS A 41 -42.67 16.36 38.84
C LYS A 41 -41.19 16.61 39.15
N PRO A 42 -40.24 15.75 38.71
CA PRO A 42 -38.83 16.06 38.81
C PRO A 42 -38.51 17.25 37.88
N THR A 43 -37.87 18.28 38.44
CA THR A 43 -37.36 19.44 37.72
C THR A 43 -36.33 18.98 36.68
N PRO A 44 -36.44 19.37 35.40
CA PRO A 44 -35.44 19.00 34.41
C PRO A 44 -34.11 19.69 34.73
N SER A 45 -33.07 18.91 35.04
CA SER A 45 -31.70 19.42 35.09
C SER A 45 -31.32 20.00 33.71
N PRO A 46 -30.62 21.15 33.65
CA PRO A 46 -30.14 21.68 32.38
C PRO A 46 -29.20 20.67 31.72
N LYS A 47 -29.56 20.23 30.50
CA LYS A 47 -28.65 19.43 29.66
C LYS A 47 -27.34 20.22 29.47
N PRO A 48 -26.17 19.62 29.71
CA PRO A 48 -24.91 20.27 29.36
C PRO A 48 -24.93 20.58 27.85
N LYS A 49 -24.76 21.86 27.53
CA LYS A 49 -24.63 22.35 26.15
C LYS A 49 -23.47 21.59 25.51
N PRO A 50 -23.60 21.01 24.31
CA PRO A 50 -22.50 20.31 23.67
C PRO A 50 -21.34 21.31 23.51
N THR A 51 -20.25 21.05 24.24
CA THR A 51 -19.00 21.78 24.04
C THR A 51 -18.62 21.55 22.59
N ARG A 52 -18.61 22.63 21.79
CA ARG A 52 -18.16 22.58 20.40
C ARG A 52 -16.69 22.24 20.42
N THR A 53 -16.36 20.95 20.38
CA THR A 53 -14.98 20.48 20.27
C THR A 53 -14.47 20.96 18.91
N THR A 54 -13.64 22.00 18.92
CA THR A 54 -12.94 22.43 17.72
C THR A 54 -12.22 21.21 17.15
N PRO A 55 -12.37 20.89 15.85
CA PRO A 55 -11.62 19.81 15.25
C PRO A 55 -10.13 20.02 15.56
N PRO A 56 -9.38 18.97 15.94
CA PRO A 56 -7.96 19.13 16.23
C PRO A 56 -7.30 19.79 15.01
N ALA A 57 -6.60 20.91 15.26
CA ALA A 57 -5.91 21.63 14.21
C ALA A 57 -5.00 20.65 13.48
N LYS A 58 -5.04 20.64 12.13
CA LYS A 58 -4.13 19.81 11.34
C LYS A 58 -2.70 20.08 11.82
N PRO A 59 -1.93 19.05 12.21
CA PRO A 59 -0.58 19.27 12.70
C PRO A 59 0.21 20.01 11.63
N LYS A 60 0.89 21.08 12.04
CA LYS A 60 1.68 21.90 11.11
C LYS A 60 2.81 21.06 10.55
N LEU A 61 2.95 21.07 9.22
CA LEU A 61 4.07 20.41 8.54
C LEU A 61 5.39 21.08 8.95
N ARG A 62 6.41 20.28 9.25
CA ARG A 62 7.78 20.76 9.40
C ARG A 62 8.27 21.40 8.08
N PRO A 63 9.24 22.32 8.14
CA PRO A 63 9.85 22.88 6.93
C PRO A 63 10.51 21.78 6.08
N LEU A 64 10.55 21.96 4.76
CA LEU A 64 11.35 21.10 3.89
C LEU A 64 12.84 21.48 4.05
N PRO A 65 13.75 20.50 4.17
CA PRO A 65 15.18 20.82 4.28
C PRO A 65 15.73 21.39 2.97
N LYS A 66 16.70 22.30 3.07
CA LYS A 66 17.38 22.90 1.90
C LYS A 66 18.28 21.90 1.15
N LYS A 67 18.75 20.86 1.83
CA LYS A 67 19.61 19.79 1.30
C LYS A 67 19.04 18.44 1.70
N LEU A 68 19.21 17.45 0.84
CA LEU A 68 18.84 16.08 1.18
C LEU A 68 19.70 15.55 2.35
N PRO A 69 19.13 14.73 3.25
CA PRO A 69 19.88 14.18 4.36
C PRO A 69 20.95 13.19 3.89
N ALA A 70 21.99 13.01 4.71
CA ALA A 70 23.03 12.02 4.48
C ALA A 70 22.51 10.57 4.70
N GLY A 71 23.20 9.60 4.09
CA GLY A 71 22.89 8.17 4.27
C GLY A 71 21.68 7.66 3.46
N LEU A 72 21.33 8.36 2.38
CA LEU A 72 20.45 7.87 1.32
C LEU A 72 21.22 6.91 0.40
N HIS A 73 20.64 5.74 0.10
CA HIS A 73 21.23 4.78 -0.82
C HIS A 73 20.98 5.21 -2.26
N ARG A 74 22.04 5.60 -2.97
CA ARG A 74 22.00 6.00 -4.39
C ARG A 74 22.71 5.00 -5.31
N ARG A 75 23.26 3.93 -4.74
CA ARG A 75 24.05 2.92 -5.43
C ARG A 75 23.46 1.54 -5.19
N SER A 76 23.65 0.62 -6.13
CA SER A 76 23.10 -0.73 -6.07
C SER A 76 23.79 -1.63 -5.03
N GLY A 77 24.98 -1.25 -4.54
CA GLY A 77 25.80 -2.07 -3.66
C GLY A 77 26.65 -3.11 -4.40
N SER A 78 26.72 -3.07 -5.73
CA SER A 78 27.63 -3.88 -6.55
C SER A 78 27.96 -3.18 -7.88
N PRO A 79 28.82 -3.75 -8.75
CA PRO A 79 29.10 -3.15 -10.06
C PRO A 79 27.90 -3.11 -11.02
N GLY A 80 26.89 -3.97 -10.85
CA GLY A 80 25.69 -3.97 -11.69
C GLY A 80 24.72 -2.85 -11.38
N VAL A 81 23.83 -2.51 -12.31
CA VAL A 81 22.78 -1.49 -12.08
C VAL A 81 21.54 -2.12 -11.45
N ALA A 82 20.89 -1.38 -10.55
CA ALA A 82 19.59 -1.77 -10.00
C ALA A 82 18.48 -1.00 -10.71
N LEU A 83 17.56 -1.73 -11.35
CA LEU A 83 16.36 -1.16 -11.94
C LEU A 83 15.25 -1.12 -10.90
N THR A 84 14.59 0.03 -10.75
CA THR A 84 13.57 0.26 -9.73
C THR A 84 12.32 0.89 -10.33
N PHE A 85 11.14 0.47 -9.87
CA PHE A 85 9.84 0.95 -10.34
C PHE A 85 9.00 1.46 -9.17
N ASP A 86 8.52 2.70 -9.27
CA ASP A 86 7.70 3.36 -8.25
C ASP A 86 6.21 3.42 -8.64
N ASP A 87 5.38 3.69 -7.63
CA ASP A 87 3.94 3.98 -7.66
C ASP A 87 2.99 2.79 -7.77
N GLY A 88 3.48 1.65 -8.25
CA GLY A 88 2.68 0.46 -8.47
C GLY A 88 2.15 -0.22 -7.19
N PRO A 89 1.43 -1.35 -7.37
CA PRO A 89 1.10 -1.95 -8.67
C PRO A 89 -0.12 -1.30 -9.38
N ASP A 90 -0.07 -1.17 -10.71
CA ASP A 90 -1.19 -0.83 -11.60
C ASP A 90 -1.49 -2.01 -12.54
N PRO A 91 -2.77 -2.43 -12.68
CA PRO A 91 -3.13 -3.61 -13.46
C PRO A 91 -2.87 -3.48 -14.96
N ARG A 92 -2.68 -2.27 -15.49
CA ARG A 92 -2.36 -2.04 -16.91
C ARG A 92 -0.88 -2.19 -17.18
N TYR A 93 0.00 -1.65 -16.33
CA TYR A 93 1.43 -1.51 -16.63
C TYR A 93 2.33 -2.48 -15.87
N THR A 94 2.06 -2.74 -14.59
CA THR A 94 2.89 -3.66 -13.79
C THR A 94 3.03 -5.04 -14.45
N PRO A 95 1.95 -5.71 -14.94
CA PRO A 95 2.10 -7.00 -15.63
C PRO A 95 2.96 -6.95 -16.88
N GLN A 96 2.94 -5.83 -17.61
CA GLN A 96 3.75 -5.65 -18.81
C GLN A 96 5.24 -5.47 -18.47
N ILE A 97 5.56 -4.74 -17.40
CA ILE A 97 6.93 -4.61 -16.91
C ILE A 97 7.46 -5.97 -16.45
N LEU A 98 6.68 -6.72 -15.67
CA LEU A 98 7.03 -8.08 -15.25
C LEU A 98 7.33 -8.98 -16.46
N ALA A 99 6.51 -8.91 -17.52
CA ALA A 99 6.75 -9.65 -18.75
C ALA A 99 8.07 -9.30 -19.44
N GLN A 100 8.44 -8.01 -19.49
CA GLN A 100 9.71 -7.60 -20.08
C GLN A 100 10.92 -8.02 -19.22
N LEU A 101 10.81 -7.92 -17.89
CA LEU A 101 11.86 -8.39 -16.96
C LEU A 101 12.08 -9.90 -17.08
N ARG A 102 10.99 -10.67 -17.15
CA ARG A 102 11.02 -12.12 -17.33
C ARG A 102 11.62 -12.52 -18.67
N ALA A 103 11.23 -11.88 -19.77
CA ALA A 103 11.82 -12.11 -21.10
C ALA A 103 13.33 -11.81 -21.13
N ALA A 104 13.78 -10.85 -20.33
CA ALA A 104 15.18 -10.51 -20.19
C ALA A 104 15.91 -11.35 -19.10
N HIS A 105 15.23 -12.25 -18.39
CA HIS A 105 15.78 -13.04 -17.27
C HIS A 105 16.49 -12.17 -16.21
N VAL A 106 15.86 -11.07 -15.80
CA VAL A 106 16.38 -10.17 -14.76
C VAL A 106 15.30 -9.84 -13.73
N THR A 107 15.73 -9.40 -12.56
CA THR A 107 14.84 -8.95 -11.49
C THR A 107 15.00 -7.45 -11.23
N ALA A 108 13.94 -6.79 -10.78
CA ALA A 108 13.94 -5.39 -10.37
C ALA A 108 13.50 -5.21 -8.90
N THR A 109 13.50 -3.98 -8.41
CA THR A 109 12.86 -3.59 -7.14
C THR A 109 11.60 -2.77 -7.42
N PHE A 110 10.48 -3.11 -6.79
CA PHE A 110 9.23 -2.37 -6.89
C PHE A 110 8.93 -1.64 -5.58
N CYS A 111 8.96 -0.31 -5.61
CA CYS A 111 8.54 0.54 -4.50
C CYS A 111 7.03 0.77 -4.61
N VAL A 112 6.28 -0.03 -3.85
CA VAL A 112 4.82 -0.11 -3.97
C VAL A 112 4.11 0.84 -3.01
N VAL A 113 3.06 1.48 -3.50
CA VAL A 113 2.20 2.36 -2.70
C VAL A 113 1.18 1.50 -1.96
N GLY A 114 1.02 1.71 -0.65
CA GLY A 114 0.18 0.85 0.20
C GLY A 114 -1.28 0.75 -0.23
N ARG A 115 -1.88 1.84 -0.74
CA ARG A 115 -3.23 1.82 -1.32
C ARG A 115 -3.33 0.93 -2.54
N GLN A 116 -2.30 0.89 -3.37
CA GLN A 116 -2.28 0.07 -4.58
C GLN A 116 -2.00 -1.39 -4.22
N ALA A 117 -1.08 -1.66 -3.28
CA ALA A 117 -0.88 -2.99 -2.72
C ALA A 117 -2.17 -3.57 -2.11
N LYS A 118 -2.97 -2.75 -1.42
CA LYS A 118 -4.28 -3.16 -0.90
C LYS A 118 -5.31 -3.44 -2.01
N ARG A 119 -5.26 -2.71 -3.12
CA ARG A 119 -6.22 -2.84 -4.23
C ARG A 119 -5.90 -4.00 -5.16
N HIS A 120 -4.61 -4.27 -5.35
CA HIS A 120 -4.10 -5.27 -6.27
C HIS A 120 -3.12 -6.22 -5.56
N PRO A 121 -3.55 -6.92 -4.49
CA PRO A 121 -2.68 -7.83 -3.74
C PRO A 121 -2.13 -8.95 -4.62
N GLU A 122 -2.88 -9.38 -5.64
CA GLU A 122 -2.46 -10.38 -6.62
C GLU A 122 -1.19 -9.99 -7.38
N LEU A 123 -1.03 -8.70 -7.69
CA LEU A 123 0.15 -8.16 -8.38
C LEU A 123 1.35 -8.05 -7.45
N VAL A 124 1.15 -7.68 -6.19
CA VAL A 124 2.22 -7.74 -5.18
C VAL A 124 2.72 -9.16 -5.00
N ALA A 125 1.80 -10.12 -4.90
CA ALA A 125 2.15 -11.54 -4.81
C ALA A 125 2.88 -12.01 -6.09
N GLN A 126 2.48 -11.54 -7.27
CA GLN A 126 3.18 -11.85 -8.53
C GLN A 126 4.60 -11.28 -8.56
N ILE A 127 4.79 -10.02 -8.16
CA ILE A 127 6.12 -9.39 -8.06
C ILE A 127 7.06 -10.27 -7.23
N VAL A 128 6.60 -10.78 -6.08
CA VAL A 128 7.40 -11.65 -5.21
C VAL A 128 7.63 -13.02 -5.83
N ARG A 129 6.59 -13.66 -6.40
CA ARG A 129 6.72 -14.99 -7.04
C ARG A 129 7.71 -14.98 -8.21
N GLU A 130 7.81 -13.87 -8.94
CA GLU A 130 8.79 -13.69 -10.02
C GLU A 130 10.18 -13.27 -9.52
N GLY A 131 10.40 -13.28 -8.20
CA GLY A 131 11.69 -13.08 -7.58
C GLY A 131 12.12 -11.63 -7.46
N HIS A 132 11.24 -10.65 -7.66
CA HIS A 132 11.59 -9.24 -7.52
C HIS A 132 11.67 -8.79 -6.05
N GLN A 133 12.35 -7.67 -5.79
CA GLN A 133 12.39 -7.05 -4.45
C GLN A 133 11.19 -6.14 -4.24
N LEU A 134 10.68 -6.10 -3.02
CA LEU A 134 9.70 -5.12 -2.58
C LEU A 134 10.36 -3.98 -1.81
N CYS A 135 9.80 -2.79 -2.00
CA CYS A 135 10.16 -1.56 -1.35
C CYS A 135 8.85 -0.86 -0.93
N ASN A 136 8.86 -0.22 0.24
CA ASN A 136 7.75 0.60 0.71
C ASN A 136 7.79 1.97 0.01
N HIS A 137 6.64 2.45 -0.46
CA HIS A 137 6.53 3.77 -1.09
C HIS A 137 5.42 4.64 -0.49
N SER A 138 5.26 4.60 0.84
CA SER A 138 4.18 5.23 1.61
C SER A 138 2.78 4.67 1.30
N TRP A 139 1.80 5.08 2.10
CA TRP A 139 0.43 4.58 1.99
C TRP A 139 -0.30 5.14 0.79
N ARG A 140 -0.19 6.45 0.56
CA ARG A 140 -0.99 7.18 -0.44
C ARG A 140 -0.17 8.03 -1.39
N HIS A 141 1.14 7.83 -1.44
CA HIS A 141 2.09 8.67 -2.17
C HIS A 141 2.04 10.14 -1.68
N ASP A 142 2.19 10.34 -0.36
CA ASP A 142 2.25 11.69 0.22
C ASP A 142 3.68 12.25 0.11
N VAL A 143 3.87 13.18 -0.82
CA VAL A 143 5.16 13.86 -1.09
C VAL A 143 5.64 14.74 0.07
N ASP A 144 4.76 15.05 1.03
CA ASP A 144 5.10 15.79 2.25
C ASP A 144 5.10 14.90 3.51
N LEU A 145 5.09 13.57 3.37
CA LEU A 145 5.09 12.61 4.48
C LEU A 145 6.19 12.93 5.50
N GLY A 146 7.44 13.11 5.06
CA GLY A 146 8.55 13.37 5.96
C GLY A 146 8.47 14.66 6.78
N ARG A 147 7.53 15.55 6.45
CA ARG A 147 7.26 16.80 7.19
C ARG A 147 6.18 16.63 8.25
N ARG A 148 5.48 15.49 8.30
CA ARG A 148 4.41 15.21 9.27
C ARG A 148 4.95 14.79 10.64
N PRO A 149 4.17 14.84 11.73
CA PRO A 149 4.57 14.28 13.02
C PRO A 149 5.16 12.87 12.92
N LEU A 150 6.17 12.54 13.73
CA LEU A 150 6.88 11.25 13.64
C LEU A 150 5.93 10.04 13.74
N ALA A 151 4.90 10.15 14.57
CA ALA A 151 3.86 9.13 14.73
C ALA A 151 3.06 8.92 13.43
N GLU A 152 2.77 9.98 12.67
CA GLU A 152 2.09 9.86 11.37
C GLU A 152 2.98 9.19 10.33
N ILE A 153 4.27 9.54 10.29
CA ILE A 153 5.25 8.90 9.39
C ILE A 153 5.30 7.40 9.70
N ARG A 154 5.50 7.04 10.97
CA ARG A 154 5.57 5.64 11.40
C ARG A 154 4.30 4.88 11.04
N ALA A 155 3.13 5.43 11.38
CA ALA A 155 1.85 4.79 11.10
C ALA A 155 1.62 4.58 9.58
N ASP A 156 2.06 5.52 8.74
CA ASP A 156 1.97 5.42 7.29
C ASP A 156 2.85 4.28 6.74
N LEU A 157 4.12 4.22 7.16
CA LEU A 157 5.04 3.18 6.73
C LEU A 157 4.62 1.79 7.21
N GLU A 158 4.24 1.65 8.48
CA GLU A 158 3.76 0.38 9.04
C GLU A 158 2.46 -0.08 8.36
N ARG A 159 1.54 0.84 8.05
CA ARG A 159 0.31 0.50 7.33
C ARG A 159 0.59 -0.02 5.93
N THR A 160 1.57 0.56 5.26
CA THR A 160 2.02 0.10 3.94
C THR A 160 2.66 -1.28 4.04
N ASN A 161 3.55 -1.50 5.02
CA ASN A 161 4.14 -2.82 5.26
C ASN A 161 3.07 -3.89 5.51
N ARG A 162 2.05 -3.59 6.34
CA ARG A 162 0.93 -4.52 6.59
C ARG A 162 0.16 -4.87 5.31
N ALA A 163 -0.09 -3.91 4.43
CA ALA A 163 -0.77 -4.21 3.16
C ALA A 163 0.08 -5.07 2.22
N ILE A 164 1.40 -4.84 2.19
CA ILE A 164 2.34 -5.66 1.45
C ILE A 164 2.37 -7.09 2.01
N HIS A 165 2.50 -7.25 3.34
CA HIS A 165 2.52 -8.57 3.98
C HIS A 165 1.18 -9.31 3.91
N ALA A 166 0.05 -8.60 3.86
CA ALA A 166 -1.23 -9.24 3.60
C ALA A 166 -1.27 -9.92 2.22
N ALA A 167 -0.56 -9.37 1.23
CA ALA A 167 -0.44 -9.95 -0.11
C ALA A 167 0.71 -10.96 -0.23
N ALA A 168 1.80 -10.77 0.53
CA ALA A 168 2.98 -11.62 0.52
C ALA A 168 3.58 -11.76 1.93
N PRO A 169 3.06 -12.67 2.78
CA PRO A 169 3.36 -12.71 4.22
C PRO A 169 4.84 -12.81 4.60
N ASN A 170 5.63 -13.55 3.82
CA ASN A 170 7.04 -13.80 4.13
C ASN A 170 7.99 -12.93 3.30
N ALA A 171 7.46 -11.98 2.52
CA ALA A 171 8.29 -11.17 1.66
C ALA A 171 9.11 -10.15 2.48
N PRO A 172 10.44 -10.06 2.28
CA PRO A 172 11.25 -9.05 2.93
C PRO A 172 10.90 -7.66 2.36
N ILE A 173 10.64 -6.72 3.25
CA ILE A 173 10.49 -5.30 2.92
C ILE A 173 11.70 -4.58 3.50
N THR A 174 12.78 -4.51 2.73
CA THR A 174 14.08 -3.98 3.20
C THR A 174 14.25 -2.49 2.92
N TRP A 175 13.51 -1.98 1.93
CA TRP A 175 13.71 -0.63 1.40
C TRP A 175 12.49 0.24 1.63
N PHE A 176 12.73 1.53 1.86
CA PHE A 176 11.72 2.57 1.79
C PHE A 176 12.22 3.69 0.89
N ARG A 177 11.37 4.14 -0.03
CA ARG A 177 11.62 5.32 -0.86
C ARG A 177 10.54 6.35 -0.57
N GLN A 178 10.93 7.55 -0.18
CA GLN A 178 10.00 8.65 0.02
C GLN A 178 9.44 9.15 -1.33
N PRO A 179 8.10 9.26 -1.50
CA PRO A 179 7.48 9.92 -2.64
C PRO A 179 8.13 11.24 -3.06
N GLY A 180 8.39 11.37 -4.36
CA GLY A 180 9.06 12.52 -4.97
C GLY A 180 10.52 12.73 -4.50
N GLY A 181 11.11 11.78 -3.76
CA GLY A 181 12.46 11.91 -3.21
C GLY A 181 12.64 13.02 -2.17
N ARG A 182 11.54 13.56 -1.62
CA ARG A 182 11.50 14.70 -0.69
C ARG A 182 11.83 14.29 0.75
N TRP A 183 13.01 13.70 0.91
CA TRP A 183 13.49 13.16 2.19
C TRP A 183 13.69 14.24 3.25
N THR A 184 13.33 13.89 4.49
CA THR A 184 13.69 14.63 5.72
C THR A 184 14.54 13.75 6.64
N ALA A 185 15.25 14.37 7.59
CA ALA A 185 16.06 13.62 8.56
C ALA A 185 15.18 12.79 9.52
N GLU A 186 14.01 13.33 9.87
CA GLU A 186 13.02 12.71 10.71
C GLU A 186 12.45 11.43 10.09
N GLU A 187 12.07 11.49 8.83
CA GLU A 187 11.55 10.34 8.10
C GLU A 187 12.60 9.25 7.93
N LEU A 188 13.82 9.65 7.59
CA LEU A 188 14.94 8.74 7.49
C LEU A 188 15.23 8.03 8.82
N THR A 189 15.05 8.72 9.95
CA THR A 189 15.15 8.13 11.29
C THR A 189 14.04 7.11 11.53
N VAL A 190 12.79 7.46 11.22
CA VAL A 190 11.65 6.54 11.39
C VAL A 190 11.80 5.31 10.49
N ALA A 191 12.20 5.48 9.24
CA ALA A 191 12.45 4.37 8.31
C ALA A 191 13.48 3.39 8.88
N ARG A 192 14.61 3.88 9.39
CA ARG A 192 15.65 3.04 10.01
C ARG A 192 15.16 2.33 11.27
N GLN A 193 14.37 2.99 12.12
CA GLN A 193 13.76 2.38 13.29
C GLN A 193 12.78 1.24 12.94
N LEU A 194 12.24 1.24 11.71
CA LEU A 194 11.41 0.16 11.18
C LEU A 194 12.23 -0.91 10.43
N GLY A 195 13.56 -0.85 10.48
CA GLY A 195 14.44 -1.75 9.72
C GLY A 195 14.47 -1.47 8.22
N LEU A 196 13.91 -0.34 7.76
CA LEU A 196 13.87 0.05 6.35
C LEU A 196 15.10 0.89 6.01
N ARG A 197 15.72 0.57 4.87
CA ARG A 197 16.85 1.31 4.33
C ARG A 197 16.35 2.44 3.41
N PRO A 198 16.79 3.69 3.62
CA PRO A 198 16.39 4.83 2.79
C PRO A 198 16.96 4.69 1.37
N LEU A 199 16.09 4.32 0.42
CA LEU A 199 16.42 4.18 -1.00
C LEU A 199 16.18 5.51 -1.73
N HIS A 200 17.13 5.87 -2.56
CA HIS A 200 17.03 6.96 -3.51
C HIS A 200 17.56 6.48 -4.87
N TRP A 201 17.89 7.38 -5.78
CA TRP A 201 18.40 7.05 -7.11
C TRP A 201 19.70 7.81 -7.43
N SER A 202 20.42 7.31 -8.44
CA SER A 202 21.49 8.04 -9.12
C SER A 202 21.10 8.45 -10.54
N VAL A 203 20.10 7.79 -11.12
CA VAL A 203 19.60 8.07 -12.48
C VAL A 203 18.09 8.30 -12.41
N ASP A 204 17.65 9.49 -12.86
CA ASP A 204 16.25 9.86 -13.02
C ASP A 204 16.00 10.34 -14.46
N PRO A 205 15.27 9.56 -15.28
CA PRO A 205 14.93 9.95 -16.63
C PRO A 205 13.70 10.86 -16.72
N GLN A 206 13.03 11.14 -15.60
CA GLN A 206 11.79 11.90 -15.52
C GLN A 206 10.71 11.33 -16.44
N ASP A 207 10.53 10.01 -16.40
CA ASP A 207 9.51 9.31 -17.18
C ASP A 207 8.09 9.60 -16.67
N TRP A 208 7.96 10.03 -15.41
CA TRP A 208 6.73 10.51 -14.80
C TRP A 208 6.12 11.72 -15.53
N ASP A 209 6.93 12.54 -16.20
CA ASP A 209 6.53 13.73 -16.99
C ASP A 209 6.10 13.40 -18.43
N HIS A 210 5.90 12.11 -18.73
CA HIS A 210 5.45 11.60 -20.03
C HIS A 210 6.27 12.05 -21.27
N PRO A 211 7.62 12.20 -21.20
CA PRO A 211 8.39 12.52 -22.40
C PRO A 211 8.35 11.35 -23.40
N PRO A 212 8.62 11.59 -24.70
CA PRO A 212 8.75 10.51 -25.67
C PRO A 212 9.80 9.48 -25.24
N ALA A 213 9.55 8.20 -25.52
CA ALA A 213 10.39 7.08 -25.09
C ALA A 213 11.87 7.24 -25.45
N LYS A 214 12.17 7.79 -26.63
CA LYS A 214 13.56 8.10 -27.05
C LYS A 214 14.28 9.05 -26.09
N LYS A 215 13.57 10.00 -25.48
CA LYS A 215 14.13 10.94 -24.49
C LYS A 215 14.39 10.25 -23.16
N ILE A 216 13.49 9.36 -22.72
CA ILE A 216 13.69 8.50 -21.54
C ILE A 216 14.94 7.65 -21.73
N ILE A 217 15.03 6.94 -22.87
CA ILE A 217 16.16 6.09 -23.23
C ILE A 217 17.47 6.87 -23.15
N LYS A 218 17.56 8.00 -23.87
CA LYS A 218 18.76 8.84 -23.91
C LYS A 218 19.18 9.29 -22.50
N ARG A 219 18.25 9.70 -21.65
CA ARG A 219 18.55 10.14 -20.28
C ARG A 219 19.11 9.01 -19.43
N VAL A 220 18.53 7.81 -19.51
CA VAL A 220 19.04 6.64 -18.78
C VAL A 220 20.42 6.24 -19.29
N GLU A 221 20.62 6.12 -20.59
CA GLU A 221 21.90 5.70 -21.18
C GLU A 221 23.04 6.69 -20.90
N SER A 222 22.75 8.00 -20.89
CA SER A 222 23.75 9.04 -20.66
C SER A 222 24.17 9.14 -19.19
N ALA A 223 23.28 8.81 -18.26
CA ALA A 223 23.53 8.95 -16.82
C ALA A 223 23.91 7.62 -16.12
N SER A 224 23.68 6.48 -16.77
CA SER A 224 23.97 5.16 -16.19
C SER A 224 25.46 4.87 -16.13
N HIS A 225 25.90 4.32 -15.01
CA HIS A 225 27.25 3.84 -14.78
C HIS A 225 27.20 2.62 -13.85
N HIS A 226 28.34 1.94 -13.66
CA HIS A 226 28.40 0.80 -12.74
C HIS A 226 27.88 1.16 -11.35
N GLY A 227 27.00 0.31 -10.83
CA GLY A 227 26.36 0.52 -9.54
C GLY A 227 25.26 1.58 -9.49
N SER A 228 24.75 2.06 -10.63
CA SER A 228 23.62 3.00 -10.64
C SER A 228 22.33 2.40 -10.09
N VAL A 229 21.49 3.25 -9.52
CA VAL A 229 20.09 2.96 -9.21
C VAL A 229 19.22 3.79 -10.14
N VAL A 230 18.50 3.11 -11.04
CA VAL A 230 17.66 3.72 -12.07
C VAL A 230 16.21 3.79 -11.58
N LEU A 231 15.66 5.00 -11.49
CA LEU A 231 14.25 5.27 -11.18
C LEU A 231 13.42 5.20 -12.46
N MET A 232 12.32 4.46 -12.40
CA MET A 232 11.25 4.39 -13.41
C MET A 232 9.90 4.26 -12.69
N HIS A 233 8.77 4.35 -13.40
CA HIS A 233 7.44 4.24 -12.80
C HIS A 233 6.57 3.20 -13.52
N ASP A 234 5.87 2.36 -12.75
CA ASP A 234 4.90 1.38 -13.28
C ASP A 234 3.45 1.73 -12.95
N ALA A 235 3.19 2.90 -12.35
CA ALA A 235 1.86 3.45 -12.14
C ALA A 235 1.88 5.00 -12.14
N GLY A 236 0.91 5.65 -11.47
CA GLY A 236 0.89 7.10 -11.33
C GLY A 236 0.47 7.87 -12.58
N GLY A 237 -0.34 7.26 -13.46
CA GLY A 237 -0.84 7.90 -14.69
C GLY A 237 -0.61 7.05 -15.93
N ASP A 238 -0.51 7.69 -17.10
CA ASP A 238 -0.15 7.02 -18.35
C ASP A 238 1.35 6.69 -18.39
N ARG A 239 1.68 5.39 -18.51
CA ARG A 239 3.07 4.92 -18.59
C ARG A 239 3.43 4.34 -19.96
N THR A 240 2.69 4.66 -21.01
CA THR A 240 2.92 4.15 -22.36
C THR A 240 4.34 4.43 -22.86
N GLN A 241 4.87 5.64 -22.63
CA GLN A 241 6.25 5.98 -23.04
C GLN A 241 7.30 5.27 -22.18
N THR A 242 7.05 5.09 -20.87
CA THR A 242 7.89 4.27 -20.00
C THR A 242 7.95 2.83 -20.50
N MET A 243 6.79 2.24 -20.82
CA MET A 243 6.71 0.87 -21.34
C MET A 243 7.50 0.69 -22.64
N ALA A 244 7.40 1.66 -23.55
CA ALA A 244 8.16 1.65 -24.80
C ALA A 244 9.67 1.79 -24.55
N ALA A 245 10.09 2.63 -23.60
CA ALA A 245 11.48 2.78 -23.22
C ALA A 245 12.05 1.51 -22.57
N CYS A 246 11.31 0.85 -21.69
CA CYS A 246 11.74 -0.38 -21.01
C CYS A 246 12.08 -1.52 -21.98
N ARG A 247 11.37 -1.63 -23.12
CA ARG A 247 11.64 -2.66 -24.15
C ARG A 247 13.07 -2.59 -24.69
N HIS A 248 13.65 -1.38 -24.71
CA HIS A 248 15.03 -1.14 -25.10
C HIS A 248 15.98 -1.14 -23.89
N LEU A 249 15.61 -0.44 -22.82
CA LEU A 249 16.50 -0.20 -21.68
C LEU A 249 16.83 -1.47 -20.89
N ILE A 250 15.87 -2.38 -20.69
CA ILE A 250 16.12 -3.60 -19.91
C ILE A 250 17.22 -4.46 -20.56
N PRO A 251 17.14 -4.84 -21.85
CA PRO A 251 18.22 -5.59 -22.48
C PRO A 251 19.51 -4.78 -22.63
N ASP A 252 19.45 -3.47 -22.86
CA ASP A 252 20.63 -2.60 -22.95
C ASP A 252 21.43 -2.55 -21.64
N LEU A 253 20.75 -2.23 -20.54
CA LEU A 253 21.37 -2.16 -19.22
C LEU A 253 21.90 -3.52 -18.76
N LYS A 254 21.16 -4.60 -19.04
CA LYS A 254 21.64 -5.97 -18.78
C LYS A 254 22.96 -6.24 -19.51
N ARG A 255 23.05 -5.89 -20.80
CA ARG A 255 24.24 -6.13 -21.61
C ARG A 255 25.44 -5.28 -21.16
N ARG A 256 25.22 -4.00 -20.85
CA ARG A 256 26.30 -3.04 -20.55
C ARG A 256 26.84 -3.16 -19.13
N TYR A 257 25.97 -3.41 -18.16
CA TYR A 257 26.35 -3.36 -16.74
C TYR A 257 25.96 -4.61 -15.94
N GLY A 258 25.04 -5.43 -16.47
CA GLY A 258 24.29 -6.39 -15.68
C GLY A 258 23.23 -5.71 -14.81
N ILE A 259 22.07 -6.36 -14.65
CA ILE A 259 21.01 -5.91 -13.75
C ILE A 259 21.05 -6.77 -12.47
N VAL A 260 21.07 -6.11 -11.32
CA VAL A 260 21.24 -6.73 -10.01
C VAL A 260 20.19 -6.25 -9.03
N ARG A 261 19.98 -7.06 -7.98
CA ARG A 261 19.22 -6.67 -6.78
C ARG A 261 19.98 -5.60 -6.01
N LEU A 262 19.25 -4.72 -5.34
CA LEU A 262 19.80 -3.79 -4.35
C LEU A 262 20.38 -4.58 -3.17
N ARG A 263 21.59 -4.18 -2.72
CA ARG A 263 22.31 -4.74 -1.57
C ARG A 263 22.59 -3.73 -0.49
#